data_AF-A0A951EGC8-F1
#
_entry.id   AF-A0A951EGC8-F1
#
_cell.length_a   1.000
_cell.length_b   1.000
_cell.length_c   1.000
_cell.angle_alpha   90.00
_cell.angle_beta   90.00
_cell.angle_gamma   90.00
#
_symmetry.space_group_name_H-M   'P 1'
#
loop_
_entity.id
_entity.type
_entity.pdbx_description
1 polymer ?
#
loop_
_entity_poly.entity_id
_entity_poly.type
_entity_poly.pdbx_seq_one_letter_code
_entity_poly.pdbx_strand_id
1 'polypeptide(L)'
;RRRMRLELAADYLVMAAWLAYLKSRLLLPEPPQDDEPAAADLAADLARRLRHLEAIRAAGALLANRPRLGRDFFGRGATESIEAAKGAWDASLYDLLSAYARQRQKQARSNVTFKQRIVWSLADARQVLERLIGRAADWSVLDDFLITYIVAPEMRPTVRASTFSAALEMVREGQLDLRQEAAFAPIWVRSRAARLTPHLTREA
;
A
#
# COMPACT_ATOMS: atom_id res chain seq x y z
N ARG A 1 -0.98 9.28 4.34
CA ARG A 1 0.30 10.02 4.50
C ARG A 1 1.36 9.35 3.63
N ARG A 2 1.83 10.01 2.57
CA ARG A 2 2.95 9.54 1.74
C ARG A 2 4.18 9.42 2.66
N ARG A 3 4.65 8.21 2.95
CA ARG A 3 6.00 8.01 3.50
C ARG A 3 6.96 8.58 2.45
N MET A 4 7.41 9.82 2.65
CA MET A 4 8.46 10.42 1.84
C MET A 4 9.65 9.45 1.89
N ARG A 5 10.12 9.04 0.72
CA ARG A 5 11.30 8.18 0.58
C ARG A 5 12.52 9.04 0.88
N LEU A 6 12.78 9.30 2.16
CA LEU A 6 13.84 10.19 2.63
C LEU A 6 15.22 9.73 2.14
N GLU A 7 15.43 8.42 2.03
CA GLU A 7 16.66 7.82 1.49
C GLU A 7 16.90 8.25 0.03
N LEU A 8 15.88 8.15 -0.83
CA LEU A 8 16.00 8.56 -2.23
C LEU A 8 16.26 10.07 -2.32
N ALA A 9 15.60 10.87 -1.47
CA ALA A 9 15.79 12.32 -1.45
C ALA A 9 17.23 12.71 -1.06
N ALA A 10 17.90 11.94 -0.20
CA ALA A 10 19.28 12.19 0.20
C ALA A 10 20.25 12.10 -0.99
N ASP A 11 20.15 11.05 -1.82
CA ASP A 11 21.01 10.89 -3.00
C ASP A 11 20.85 12.05 -4.00
N TYR A 12 19.61 12.51 -4.19
CA TYR A 12 19.33 13.68 -5.04
C TYR A 12 19.84 14.98 -4.45
N LEU A 13 19.79 15.16 -3.12
CA LEU A 13 20.31 16.35 -2.45
C LEU A 13 21.83 16.47 -2.60
N VAL A 14 22.56 15.35 -2.45
CA VAL A 14 24.02 15.33 -2.64
C VAL A 14 24.37 15.74 -4.06
N MET A 15 23.69 15.17 -5.06
CA MET A 15 23.93 15.53 -6.46
C MET A 15 23.55 16.98 -6.76
N ALA A 16 22.46 17.49 -6.19
CA ALA A 16 22.03 18.88 -6.38
C ALA A 16 23.04 19.88 -5.78
N ALA A 17 23.53 19.62 -4.57
CA ALA A 17 24.58 20.43 -3.95
C ALA A 17 25.87 20.43 -4.78
N TRP A 18 26.27 19.25 -5.27
CA TRP A 18 27.47 19.10 -6.10
C TRP A 18 27.34 19.84 -7.44
N LEU A 19 26.18 19.79 -8.10
CA LEU A 19 25.92 20.54 -9.33
C LEU A 19 25.88 22.06 -9.09
N ALA A 20 25.30 22.51 -7.98
CA ALA A 20 25.29 23.92 -7.60
C ALA A 20 26.72 24.44 -7.35
N TYR A 21 27.54 23.65 -6.66
CA TYR A 21 28.97 23.93 -6.46
C TYR A 21 29.72 24.06 -7.78
N LEU A 22 29.60 23.06 -8.66
CA LEU A 22 30.26 23.05 -9.96
C LEU A 22 29.84 24.26 -10.81
N LYS A 23 28.55 24.61 -10.81
CA LYS A 23 28.04 25.80 -11.51
C LYS A 23 28.66 27.09 -10.96
N SER A 24 28.77 27.23 -9.64
CA SER A 24 29.39 28.41 -9.02
C SER A 24 30.86 28.54 -9.41
N ARG A 25 31.63 27.44 -9.38
CA ARG A 25 33.05 27.45 -9.78
C ARG A 25 33.26 27.79 -11.24
N LEU A 26 32.40 27.30 -12.14
CA LEU A 26 32.51 27.60 -13.58
C LEU A 26 32.23 29.07 -13.93
N LEU A 27 31.50 29.80 -13.07
CA LEU A 27 31.12 31.20 -13.29
C LEU A 27 32.12 32.20 -12.68
N LEU A 28 32.97 31.76 -11.75
CA LEU A 28 33.92 32.60 -11.05
C LEU A 28 35.32 32.47 -11.67
N PRO A 29 36.12 33.55 -11.71
CA PRO A 29 37.50 33.47 -12.18
C PRO A 29 38.32 32.55 -11.26
N GLU A 30 39.19 31.72 -11.84
CA GLU A 30 40.01 30.76 -11.08
C GLU A 30 41.02 31.51 -10.19
N PRO A 31 41.07 31.21 -8.87
CA PRO A 31 42.08 31.79 -7.99
C PRO A 31 43.48 31.26 -8.36
N PRO A 32 44.53 32.08 -8.20
CA PRO A 32 45.87 31.79 -8.72
C PRO A 32 46.63 30.64 -8.04
N GLN A 33 46.14 30.13 -6.90
CA GLN A 33 46.64 28.92 -6.26
C GLN A 33 45.47 28.19 -5.63
N ASP A 34 45.15 27.03 -6.19
CA ASP A 34 44.19 26.10 -5.64
C ASP A 34 44.74 24.69 -5.86
N ASP A 35 44.80 23.87 -4.80
CA ASP A 35 45.20 22.45 -4.90
C ASP A 35 44.07 21.60 -5.51
N GLU A 36 42.89 22.19 -5.74
CA GLU A 36 41.75 21.54 -6.35
C GLU A 36 41.84 21.49 -7.89
N PRO A 37 41.30 20.42 -8.52
CA PRO A 37 41.21 20.33 -9.98
C PRO A 37 40.44 21.50 -10.59
N ALA A 38 40.82 21.91 -11.80
CA ALA A 38 40.14 22.96 -12.54
C ALA A 38 38.65 22.63 -12.73
N ALA A 39 37.79 23.65 -12.72
CA ALA A 39 36.34 23.47 -12.82
C ALA A 39 35.93 22.78 -14.13
N ALA A 40 36.69 23.04 -15.21
CA ALA A 40 36.51 22.40 -16.51
C ALA A 40 36.78 20.89 -16.47
N ASP A 41 37.79 20.44 -15.73
CA ASP A 41 38.14 19.02 -15.61
C ASP A 41 37.07 18.25 -14.83
N LEU A 42 36.56 18.85 -13.73
CA LEU A 42 35.45 18.28 -12.96
C LEU A 42 34.17 18.13 -13.80
N ALA A 43 33.89 19.11 -14.67
CA ALA A 43 32.77 19.05 -15.61
C ALA A 43 32.96 17.96 -16.67
N ALA A 44 34.18 17.82 -17.22
CA ALA A 44 34.51 16.78 -18.18
C ALA A 44 34.38 15.36 -17.58
N ASP A 45 34.81 15.20 -16.32
CA ASP A 45 34.65 13.99 -15.53
C ASP A 45 33.17 13.60 -15.36
N LEU A 46 32.34 14.55 -14.95
CA LEU A 46 30.90 14.32 -14.81
C LEU A 46 30.27 13.94 -16.15
N ALA A 47 30.59 14.67 -17.22
CA ALA A 47 30.06 14.39 -18.55
C ALA A 47 30.42 12.97 -19.00
N ARG A 48 31.64 12.49 -18.71
CA ARG A 48 32.03 11.10 -18.98
C ARG A 48 31.17 10.10 -18.19
N ARG A 49 30.94 10.35 -16.89
CA ARG A 49 30.10 9.48 -16.03
C ARG A 49 28.66 9.42 -16.54
N LEU A 50 28.09 10.56 -16.97
CA LEU A 50 26.74 10.62 -17.52
C LEU A 50 26.62 9.86 -18.85
N ARG A 51 27.60 10.02 -19.77
CA ARG A 51 27.63 9.24 -21.02
C ARG A 51 27.72 7.74 -20.77
N HIS A 52 28.52 7.31 -19.78
CA HIS A 52 28.63 5.90 -19.43
C HIS A 52 27.30 5.37 -18.86
N LEU A 53 26.65 6.13 -17.97
CA LEU A 53 25.33 5.78 -17.44
C LEU A 53 24.28 5.65 -18.56
N GLU A 54 24.29 6.56 -19.52
CA GLU A 54 23.39 6.52 -20.67
C GLU A 54 23.63 5.28 -21.55
N ALA A 55 24.89 4.95 -21.84
CA ALA A 55 25.24 3.74 -22.58
C ALA A 55 24.76 2.46 -21.88
N ILE A 56 24.93 2.37 -20.55
CA ILE A 56 24.43 1.23 -19.75
C ILE A 56 22.90 1.17 -19.79
N ARG A 57 22.21 2.31 -19.66
CA ARG A 57 20.74 2.36 -19.74
C ARG A 57 20.22 1.92 -21.10
N ALA A 58 20.87 2.35 -22.19
CA ALA A 58 20.53 1.92 -23.55
C ALA A 58 20.72 0.41 -23.72
N ALA A 59 21.86 -0.16 -23.28
CA ALA A 59 22.10 -1.60 -23.30
C ALA A 59 21.07 -2.37 -22.46
N GLY A 60 20.73 -1.85 -21.27
CA GLY A 60 19.68 -2.41 -20.42
C GLY A 60 18.30 -2.43 -21.08
N ALA A 61 17.94 -1.36 -21.78
CA ALA A 61 16.69 -1.28 -22.54
C ALA A 61 16.66 -2.29 -23.69
N LEU A 62 17.76 -2.42 -24.44
CA LEU A 62 17.88 -3.43 -25.51
C LEU A 62 17.71 -4.86 -24.97
N LEU A 63 18.33 -5.18 -23.83
CA LEU A 63 18.19 -6.49 -23.19
C LEU A 63 16.77 -6.74 -22.68
N ALA A 64 16.14 -5.74 -22.05
CA ALA A 64 14.78 -5.85 -21.52
C ALA A 64 13.74 -6.05 -22.64
N ASN A 65 13.98 -5.47 -23.81
CA ASN A 65 13.11 -5.55 -24.98
C ASN A 65 13.38 -6.76 -25.89
N ARG A 66 14.39 -7.60 -25.59
CA ARG A 66 14.59 -8.82 -26.37
C ARG A 66 13.37 -9.73 -26.28
N PRO A 67 12.96 -10.38 -27.39
CA PRO A 67 11.90 -11.36 -27.36
C PRO A 67 12.30 -12.52 -26.44
N ARG A 68 11.35 -12.97 -25.62
CA ARG A 68 11.58 -14.01 -24.60
C ARG A 68 10.86 -15.30 -24.96
N LEU A 69 11.59 -16.40 -24.91
CA LEU A 69 11.02 -17.75 -25.00
C LEU A 69 10.01 -17.96 -23.85
N GLY A 70 8.82 -18.46 -24.19
CA GLY A 70 7.71 -18.65 -23.27
C GLY A 70 6.89 -17.40 -22.98
N ARG A 71 7.22 -16.25 -23.56
CA ARG A 71 6.41 -15.02 -23.51
C ARG A 71 6.03 -14.53 -24.90
N ASP A 72 7.04 -14.23 -25.72
CA ASP A 72 6.87 -13.61 -27.05
C ASP A 72 6.91 -14.67 -28.17
N PHE A 73 7.66 -15.75 -27.95
CA PHE A 73 7.66 -16.93 -28.82
C PHE A 73 7.75 -18.20 -27.98
N PHE A 74 7.24 -19.31 -28.52
CA PHE A 74 7.19 -20.60 -27.82
C PHE A 74 8.04 -21.62 -28.55
N GLY A 75 8.69 -22.49 -27.79
CA GLY A 75 9.47 -23.60 -28.35
C GLY A 75 8.55 -24.60 -29.04
N ARG A 76 9.05 -25.28 -30.07
CA ARG A 76 8.35 -26.45 -30.62
C ARG A 76 8.33 -27.54 -29.56
N GLY A 77 7.17 -28.12 -29.27
CA GLY A 77 7.01 -29.20 -28.28
C GLY A 77 7.65 -30.55 -28.69
N ALA A 78 8.40 -30.58 -29.78
CA ALA A 78 9.16 -31.76 -30.18
C ALA A 78 10.44 -31.81 -29.34
N THR A 79 10.57 -32.86 -28.54
CA THR A 79 11.78 -33.12 -27.78
C THR A 79 12.90 -33.46 -28.76
N GLU A 80 14.00 -32.71 -28.72
CA GLU A 80 15.23 -33.12 -29.39
C GLU A 80 15.71 -34.41 -28.71
N SER A 81 16.08 -35.43 -29.49
CA SER A 81 16.61 -36.68 -28.93
C SER A 81 18.01 -36.41 -28.41
N ILE A 82 18.09 -36.00 -27.15
CA ILE A 82 19.35 -35.95 -26.44
C ILE A 82 19.74 -37.41 -26.22
N GLU A 83 20.77 -37.87 -26.93
CA GLU A 83 21.46 -39.09 -26.54
C GLU A 83 22.03 -38.84 -25.14
N ALA A 84 21.32 -39.33 -24.12
CA ALA A 84 21.74 -39.18 -22.75
C ALA A 84 23.03 -39.99 -22.58
N ALA A 85 24.17 -39.34 -22.71
CA ALA A 85 25.39 -39.84 -22.13
C ALA A 85 25.08 -40.06 -20.64
N LYS A 86 25.13 -41.31 -20.18
CA LYS A 86 25.03 -41.66 -18.76
C LYS A 86 26.29 -41.13 -18.07
N GLY A 87 26.36 -39.82 -17.89
CA GLY A 87 27.37 -39.18 -17.07
C GLY A 87 27.09 -39.52 -15.61
N ALA A 88 28.09 -40.06 -14.92
CA ALA A 88 28.07 -40.06 -13.47
C ALA A 88 28.06 -38.59 -13.01
N TRP A 89 27.04 -38.20 -12.24
CA TRP A 89 26.99 -36.88 -11.65
C TRP A 89 28.02 -36.81 -10.53
N ASP A 90 29.09 -36.05 -10.74
CA ASP A 90 30.01 -35.67 -9.66
C ASP A 90 29.45 -34.42 -8.97
N ALA A 91 28.73 -34.63 -7.89
CA ALA A 91 28.11 -33.56 -7.11
C ALA A 91 28.38 -33.77 -5.63
N SER A 92 28.80 -32.71 -4.96
CA SER A 92 29.04 -32.70 -3.53
C SER A 92 27.78 -32.29 -2.74
N LEU A 93 27.80 -32.54 -1.43
CA LEU A 93 26.77 -32.00 -0.52
C LEU A 93 26.70 -30.46 -0.59
N TYR A 94 27.84 -29.80 -0.82
CA TYR A 94 27.90 -28.34 -0.96
C TYR A 94 27.11 -27.86 -2.19
N ASP A 95 27.18 -28.58 -3.32
CA ASP A 95 26.43 -28.22 -4.53
C ASP A 95 24.92 -28.35 -4.31
N LEU A 96 24.50 -29.39 -3.60
CA LEU A 96 23.10 -29.60 -3.24
C LEU A 96 22.58 -28.47 -2.33
N LEU A 97 23.34 -28.14 -1.27
CA LEU A 97 22.98 -27.06 -0.35
C LEU A 97 22.97 -25.69 -1.05
N SER A 98 23.94 -25.45 -1.94
CA SER A 98 24.03 -24.23 -2.74
C SER A 98 22.85 -24.08 -3.69
N ALA A 99 22.45 -25.17 -4.36
CA ALA A 99 21.28 -25.20 -5.23
C ALA A 99 19.99 -24.93 -4.44
N TYR A 100 19.82 -25.57 -3.29
CA TYR A 100 18.69 -25.33 -2.39
C TYR A 100 18.63 -23.88 -1.92
N ALA A 101 19.75 -23.32 -1.46
CA ALA A 101 19.82 -21.93 -1.01
C ALA A 101 19.47 -20.94 -2.12
N ARG A 102 20.01 -21.12 -3.33
CA ARG A 102 19.68 -20.29 -4.51
C ARG A 102 18.20 -20.36 -4.85
N GLN A 103 17.59 -21.54 -4.79
CA GLN A 103 16.17 -21.73 -5.08
C GLN A 103 15.29 -21.07 -4.01
N ARG A 104 15.65 -21.24 -2.73
CA ARG A 104 14.94 -20.62 -1.61
C ARG A 104 15.03 -19.09 -1.64
N GLN A 105 16.19 -18.52 -2.00
CA GLN A 105 16.37 -17.07 -2.10
C GLN A 105 15.49 -16.44 -3.18
N LYS A 106 15.24 -17.14 -4.30
CA LYS A 106 14.30 -16.69 -5.33
C LYS A 106 12.86 -16.60 -4.80
N GLN A 107 12.43 -17.55 -3.98
CA GLN A 107 11.08 -17.57 -3.41
C GLN A 107 10.92 -16.66 -2.17
N ALA A 108 12.00 -16.42 -1.43
CA ALA A 108 12.01 -15.51 -0.29
C ALA A 108 11.69 -14.05 -0.68
N ARG A 109 11.91 -13.67 -1.94
CA ARG A 109 11.51 -12.36 -2.49
C ARG A 109 10.07 -12.35 -3.02
N SER A 110 9.19 -13.19 -2.49
CA SER A 110 7.76 -13.05 -2.75
C SER A 110 7.26 -11.81 -2.02
N ASN A 111 6.92 -10.77 -2.79
CA ASN A 111 6.24 -9.60 -2.24
C ASN A 111 4.89 -10.07 -1.70
N VAL A 112 4.73 -10.10 -0.38
CA VAL A 112 3.45 -10.30 0.27
C VAL A 112 2.61 -9.06 -0.01
N THR A 113 1.74 -9.14 -1.02
CA THR A 113 0.71 -8.14 -1.27
C THR A 113 -0.41 -8.36 -0.25
N PHE A 114 -0.37 -7.62 0.85
CA PHE A 114 -1.52 -7.53 1.74
C PHE A 114 -2.69 -6.92 0.97
N LYS A 115 -3.76 -7.69 0.77
CA LYS A 115 -5.02 -7.12 0.29
C LYS A 115 -5.42 -6.02 1.28
N GLN A 116 -5.67 -4.81 0.78
CA GLN A 116 -6.20 -3.74 1.60
C GLN A 116 -7.56 -4.20 2.14
N ARG A 117 -7.65 -4.44 3.45
CA ARG A 117 -8.94 -4.69 4.10
C ARG A 117 -9.72 -3.39 4.08
N ILE A 118 -10.90 -3.43 3.48
CA ILE A 118 -11.87 -2.34 3.58
C ILE A 118 -12.39 -2.37 5.02
N VAL A 119 -11.97 -1.38 5.80
CA VAL A 119 -12.41 -1.18 7.18
C VAL A 119 -13.33 0.03 7.23
N TRP A 120 -14.42 -0.09 8.00
CA TRP A 120 -15.31 1.02 8.28
C TRP A 120 -14.75 1.88 9.39
N SER A 121 -14.59 3.18 9.13
CA SER A 121 -14.17 4.10 10.17
C SER A 121 -15.30 4.33 11.18
N LEU A 122 -14.92 4.71 12.41
CA LEU A 122 -15.90 5.08 13.43
C LEU A 122 -16.74 6.29 12.98
N ALA A 123 -16.14 7.22 12.22
CA ALA A 123 -16.81 8.39 11.67
C ALA A 123 -17.90 8.00 10.64
N ASP A 124 -17.61 7.05 9.75
CA ASP A 124 -18.59 6.55 8.78
C ASP A 124 -19.78 5.89 9.49
N ALA A 125 -19.48 5.07 10.51
CA ALA A 125 -20.50 4.39 11.30
C ALA A 125 -21.37 5.38 12.09
N ARG A 126 -20.76 6.42 12.67
CA ARG A 126 -21.47 7.51 13.33
C ARG A 126 -22.38 8.26 12.36
N GLN A 127 -21.90 8.59 11.16
CA GLN A 127 -22.70 9.28 10.15
C GLN A 127 -23.94 8.46 9.74
N VAL A 128 -23.82 7.14 9.67
CA VAL A 128 -24.94 6.24 9.41
C VAL A 128 -25.96 6.27 10.57
N LEU A 129 -25.49 6.25 11.82
CA LEU A 129 -26.33 6.36 13.00
C LEU A 129 -27.04 7.73 13.10
N GLU A 130 -26.39 8.82 12.71
CA GLU A 130 -27.00 10.15 12.67
C GLU A 130 -28.14 10.22 11.65
N ARG A 131 -27.96 9.60 10.46
CA ARG A 131 -29.06 9.45 9.49
C ARG A 131 -30.20 8.61 10.03
N LEU A 132 -29.89 7.63 10.88
CA LEU A 132 -30.89 6.77 11.54
C LEU A 132 -31.72 7.51 12.58
N ILE A 133 -31.08 8.34 13.39
CA ILE A 133 -31.75 9.18 14.40
C ILE A 133 -32.85 10.03 13.77
N GLY A 134 -32.63 10.55 12.57
CA GLY A 134 -33.63 11.34 11.85
C GLY A 134 -34.83 10.55 11.31
N ARG A 135 -34.73 9.21 11.21
CA ARG A 135 -35.77 8.34 10.65
C ARG A 135 -36.49 7.48 11.69
N ALA A 136 -35.82 7.12 12.78
CA ALA A 136 -36.35 6.22 13.80
C ALA A 136 -36.98 7.02 14.97
N ALA A 137 -38.30 7.19 14.93
CA ALA A 137 -39.07 7.72 16.06
C ALA A 137 -39.25 6.67 17.18
N ASP A 138 -39.38 5.40 16.80
CA ASP A 138 -39.64 4.27 17.70
C ASP A 138 -38.46 3.28 17.80
N TRP A 139 -38.54 2.38 18.77
CA TRP A 139 -37.59 1.29 18.96
C TRP A 139 -37.46 0.45 17.70
N SER A 140 -36.23 0.35 17.21
CA SER A 140 -35.91 -0.34 15.97
C SER A 140 -34.70 -1.26 16.16
N VAL A 141 -34.62 -2.36 15.42
CA VAL A 141 -33.47 -3.27 15.51
C VAL A 141 -32.29 -2.67 14.76
N LEU A 142 -31.12 -2.59 15.41
CA LEU A 142 -29.93 -1.98 14.84
C LEU A 142 -29.46 -2.68 13.56
N ASP A 143 -29.49 -4.01 13.54
CA ASP A 143 -29.03 -4.84 12.43
C ASP A 143 -29.84 -4.64 11.13
N ASP A 144 -31.13 -4.30 11.23
CA ASP A 144 -32.00 -4.06 10.07
C ASP A 144 -31.53 -2.87 9.23
N PHE A 145 -30.87 -1.91 9.86
CA PHE A 145 -30.32 -0.75 9.16
C PHE A 145 -28.92 -0.98 8.63
N LEU A 146 -28.16 -1.87 9.28
CA LEU A 146 -26.80 -2.20 8.87
C LEU A 146 -26.77 -3.07 7.61
N ILE A 147 -27.83 -3.82 7.33
CA ILE A 147 -27.88 -4.71 6.16
C ILE A 147 -27.66 -3.97 4.84
N THR A 148 -28.14 -2.73 4.73
CA THR A 148 -27.96 -1.88 3.53
C THR A 148 -26.50 -1.51 3.28
N TYR A 149 -25.66 -1.54 4.33
CA TYR A 149 -24.26 -1.16 4.26
C TYR A 149 -23.31 -2.35 4.16
N ILE A 150 -23.82 -3.57 4.37
CA ILE A 150 -23.08 -4.83 4.22
C ILE A 150 -23.19 -5.27 2.76
N VAL A 151 -22.39 -4.65 1.89
CA VAL A 151 -22.35 -4.97 0.45
C VAL A 151 -21.63 -6.29 0.17
N ALA A 152 -20.73 -6.71 1.07
CA ALA A 152 -19.94 -7.94 0.93
C ALA A 152 -19.82 -8.66 2.30
N PRO A 153 -19.76 -10.01 2.33
CA PRO A 153 -19.68 -10.77 3.58
C PRO A 153 -18.49 -10.39 4.46
N GLU A 154 -17.36 -10.03 3.85
CA GLU A 154 -16.13 -9.68 4.56
C GLU A 154 -16.23 -8.35 5.34
N MET A 155 -17.22 -7.51 5.02
CA MET A 155 -17.44 -6.23 5.70
C MET A 155 -18.27 -6.37 6.98
N ARG A 156 -18.98 -7.50 7.17
CA ARG A 156 -19.85 -7.72 8.35
C ARG A 156 -19.16 -7.41 9.68
N PRO A 157 -17.93 -7.89 9.95
CA PRO A 157 -17.28 -7.66 11.24
C PRO A 157 -16.96 -6.18 11.48
N THR A 158 -16.45 -5.49 10.46
CA THR A 158 -16.07 -4.08 10.61
C THR A 158 -17.27 -3.16 10.71
N VAL A 159 -18.34 -3.40 9.93
CA VAL A 159 -19.57 -2.61 9.99
C VAL A 159 -20.22 -2.74 11.37
N ARG A 160 -20.35 -3.97 11.88
CA ARG A 160 -20.94 -4.22 13.20
C ARG A 160 -20.12 -3.63 14.34
N ALA A 161 -18.80 -3.85 14.34
CA ALA A 161 -17.94 -3.37 15.41
C ALA A 161 -17.88 -1.83 15.47
N SER A 162 -17.72 -1.17 14.31
CA SER A 162 -17.67 0.29 14.24
C SER A 162 -19.01 0.93 14.59
N THR A 163 -20.13 0.37 14.11
CA THR A 163 -21.47 0.88 14.46
C THR A 163 -21.79 0.67 15.93
N PHE A 164 -21.49 -0.50 16.49
CA PHE A 164 -21.73 -0.74 17.91
C PHE A 164 -20.93 0.21 18.80
N SER A 165 -19.65 0.43 18.47
CA SER A 165 -18.79 1.38 19.18
C SER A 165 -19.33 2.81 19.08
N ALA A 166 -19.73 3.24 17.88
CA ALA A 166 -20.32 4.56 17.66
C ALA A 166 -21.67 4.72 18.40
N ALA A 167 -22.51 3.68 18.42
CA ALA A 167 -23.79 3.71 19.13
C ALA A 167 -23.60 3.88 20.64
N LEU A 168 -22.64 3.17 21.25
CA LEU A 168 -22.32 3.35 22.67
C LEU A 168 -21.78 4.75 22.98
N GLU A 169 -20.98 5.32 22.08
CA GLU A 169 -20.50 6.70 22.22
C GLU A 169 -21.66 7.70 22.15
N MET A 170 -22.59 7.52 21.22
CA MET A 170 -23.78 8.38 21.07
C MET A 170 -24.77 8.23 22.24
N VAL A 171 -24.85 7.05 22.88
CA VAL A 171 -25.59 6.87 24.14
C VAL A 171 -24.92 7.66 25.27
N ARG A 172 -23.59 7.61 25.37
CA ARG A 172 -22.82 8.40 26.35
C ARG A 172 -23.03 9.91 26.16
N GLU A 173 -23.15 10.36 24.92
CA GLU A 173 -23.47 11.75 24.56
C GLU A 173 -24.96 12.11 24.74
N GLY A 174 -25.81 11.13 25.08
CA GLY A 174 -27.24 11.34 25.32
C GLY A 174 -28.09 11.52 24.05
N GLN A 175 -27.60 11.10 22.88
CA GLN A 175 -28.32 11.19 21.61
C GLN A 175 -29.21 9.97 21.33
N LEU A 176 -28.82 8.80 21.83
CA LEU A 176 -29.49 7.51 21.61
C LEU A 176 -29.84 6.82 22.93
N ASP A 177 -30.90 6.01 22.90
CA ASP A 177 -31.18 4.97 23.89
C ASP A 177 -30.94 3.59 23.24
N LEU A 178 -30.30 2.67 23.97
CA LEU A 178 -30.12 1.27 23.55
C LEU A 178 -30.80 0.31 24.54
N ARG A 179 -31.34 -0.79 24.03
CA ARG A 179 -31.91 -1.88 24.83
C ARG A 179 -31.49 -3.24 24.27
N GLN A 180 -31.11 -4.15 25.16
CA GLN A 180 -30.82 -5.54 24.83
C GLN A 180 -31.34 -6.43 25.95
N GLU A 181 -32.13 -7.45 25.61
CA GLU A 181 -32.85 -8.27 26.60
C GLU A 181 -31.99 -9.38 27.21
N ALA A 182 -31.09 -9.96 26.42
CA ALA A 182 -30.16 -10.99 26.83
C ALA A 182 -28.85 -10.87 26.05
N ALA A 183 -27.78 -11.53 26.53
CA ALA A 183 -26.52 -11.59 25.79
C ALA A 183 -26.75 -12.16 24.39
N PHE A 184 -26.20 -11.49 23.37
CA PHE A 184 -26.38 -11.83 21.94
C PHE A 184 -27.81 -11.74 21.40
N ALA A 185 -28.77 -11.21 22.17
CA ALA A 185 -30.08 -10.84 21.66
C ALA A 185 -29.99 -9.60 20.75
N PRO A 186 -30.99 -9.34 19.89
CA PRO A 186 -31.04 -8.14 19.06
C PRO A 186 -30.85 -6.86 19.86
N ILE A 187 -30.05 -5.95 19.33
CA ILE A 187 -29.82 -4.64 19.92
C ILE A 187 -30.86 -3.68 19.36
N TRP A 188 -31.68 -3.16 20.25
CA TRP A 188 -32.69 -2.16 19.94
C TRP A 188 -32.11 -0.77 20.13
N VAL A 189 -32.39 0.12 19.17
CA VAL A 189 -31.96 1.51 19.17
C VAL A 189 -33.15 2.44 18.99
N ARG A 190 -33.13 3.58 19.67
CA ARG A 190 -34.12 4.64 19.54
C ARG A 190 -33.47 6.01 19.69
N SER A 191 -33.94 6.99 18.91
CA SER A 191 -33.57 8.40 19.09
C SER A 191 -34.09 8.95 20.42
N ARG A 192 -33.22 9.63 21.18
CA ARG A 192 -33.64 10.29 22.43
C ARG A 192 -34.44 11.56 22.17
N ALA A 193 -34.25 12.21 21.02
CA ALA A 193 -35.03 13.37 20.61
C ALA A 193 -36.53 13.03 20.42
N ALA A 194 -36.84 11.82 19.93
CA ALA A 194 -38.22 11.33 19.81
C ALA A 194 -38.92 11.09 21.16
N ARG A 195 -38.15 10.93 22.25
CA ARG A 195 -38.70 10.76 23.61
C ARG A 195 -39.28 12.05 24.19
N LEU A 196 -38.89 13.22 23.66
CA LEU A 196 -39.39 14.53 24.11
C LEU A 196 -40.69 14.96 23.40
N THR A 197 -41.17 14.18 22.44
CA THR A 197 -42.44 14.39 21.73
C THR A 197 -43.44 13.24 21.90
N PRO A 198 -43.97 12.97 23.11
CA PRO A 198 -45.30 12.40 23.23
C PRO A 198 -46.27 13.41 23.87
N HIS A 199 -47.54 13.37 23.46
CA HIS A 199 -48.76 13.83 24.15
C HIS A 199 -49.09 15.34 24.35
N LEU A 200 -49.03 16.18 23.31
CA LEU A 200 -49.88 17.40 23.26
C LEU A 200 -50.76 17.37 22.02
N THR A 201 -51.81 16.54 22.02
CA THR A 201 -53.09 16.75 21.28
C THR A 201 -54.03 15.56 21.49
N ARG A 202 -54.92 15.67 22.48
CA ARG A 202 -56.34 15.26 22.40
C ARG A 202 -57.00 15.51 23.75
N GLU A 203 -57.67 16.65 23.85
CA GLU A 203 -58.87 16.84 24.67
C GLU A 203 -59.57 18.12 24.15
N ALA A 204 -60.68 17.90 23.45
CA ALA A 204 -61.77 18.82 23.18
C ALA A 204 -63.04 17.97 23.13
#